data_AF-A0A2E1KNE2-F1
#
_entry.id   AF-A0A2E1KNE2-F1
#
_cell.length_a   1.000
_cell.length_b   1.000
_cell.length_c   1.000
_cell.angle_alpha   90.00
_cell.angle_beta   90.00
_cell.angle_gamma   90.00
#
_symmetry.space_group_name_H-M   'P 1'
#
loop_
_entity.id
_entity.type
_entity.pdbx_description
1 polymer ?
#
loop_
_entity_poly.entity_id
_entity_poly.type
_entity_poly.pdbx_seq_one_letter_code
_entity_poly.pdbx_strand_id
1 'polypeptide(L)'
;MRILTGLVVSAPWFLLVGLVVADQSAPPTDRSPSDEASETAQESPGKQPQQVSNETGITPENGAPQDVQIILLISGLTIFVLAVLVGLEVISKVPTMLHPPLMSGSNAISGITVVGALLVTGTGDSLIGSLLGTLAVILAMTNVTGGFMVTHRMLSTFQKK
;
A
#
# COMPACT_ATOMS: atom_id res chain seq x y z
N MET A 1 20.89 28.37 36.74
CA MET A 1 21.24 28.74 35.35
C MET A 1 21.86 27.56 34.63
N ARG A 2 21.04 26.70 34.01
CA ARG A 2 21.42 25.75 32.94
C ARG A 2 20.20 25.63 32.02
N ILE A 3 20.03 26.66 31.21
CA ILE A 3 19.04 26.74 30.14
C ILE A 3 19.73 26.13 28.92
N LEU A 4 19.67 24.81 28.73
CA LEU A 4 20.00 24.15 27.45
C LEU A 4 19.71 22.65 27.52
N THR A 5 18.47 22.24 27.21
CA THR A 5 18.09 20.86 26.81
C THR A 5 16.63 20.92 26.36
N GLY A 6 16.40 21.35 25.12
CA GLY A 6 15.04 21.51 24.60
C GLY A 6 14.97 21.78 23.10
N LEU A 7 16.02 21.42 22.36
CA LEU A 7 16.04 21.50 20.90
C LEU A 7 16.41 20.10 20.40
N VAL A 8 15.73 19.62 19.36
CA VAL A 8 15.84 18.28 18.76
C VAL A 8 15.00 17.23 19.46
N VAL A 9 13.72 17.16 19.07
CA VAL A 9 12.93 15.98 18.65
C VAL A 9 11.45 16.36 18.80
N SER A 10 11.00 17.32 17.98
CA SER A 10 9.57 17.50 17.70
C SER A 10 9.42 17.65 16.19
N ALA A 11 9.46 16.48 15.56
CA ALA A 11 8.90 16.14 14.27
C ALA A 11 8.49 17.27 13.28
N PRO A 12 9.33 17.61 12.29
CA PRO A 12 8.92 18.37 11.10
C PRO A 12 8.47 17.43 9.97
N TRP A 13 7.76 16.34 10.27
CA TRP A 13 7.23 15.44 9.22
C TRP A 13 6.08 16.06 8.43
N PHE A 14 5.46 17.14 8.93
CA PHE A 14 4.34 17.81 8.25
C PHE A 14 4.75 18.88 7.23
N LEU A 15 6.02 19.30 7.19
CA LEU A 15 6.48 20.35 6.28
C LEU A 15 6.96 19.85 4.91
N LEU A 16 7.17 18.53 4.74
CA LEU A 16 7.71 17.96 3.50
C LEU A 16 6.63 17.55 2.47
N VAL A 17 5.34 17.55 2.83
CA VAL A 17 4.25 17.14 1.92
C VAL A 17 3.71 18.30 1.06
N GLY A 18 4.10 19.56 1.35
CA GLY A 18 3.58 20.74 0.66
C GLY A 18 4.30 21.15 -0.64
N LEU A 19 5.41 20.51 -1.03
CA LEU A 19 6.26 20.98 -2.14
C LEU A 19 6.03 20.25 -3.48
N VAL A 20 4.98 19.43 -3.59
CA VAL A 20 4.63 18.67 -4.81
C VAL A 20 3.30 19.15 -5.43
N VAL A 21 2.88 20.38 -5.14
CA VAL A 21 1.72 21.02 -5.78
C VAL A 21 2.06 22.47 -6.12
N ALA A 22 2.97 22.65 -7.09
CA ALA A 22 3.20 23.95 -7.72
C ALA A 22 3.95 23.82 -9.06
N ASP A 23 3.43 23.05 -10.02
CA ASP A 23 3.77 23.28 -11.43
C ASP A 23 2.76 22.63 -12.40
N GLN A 24 1.61 23.27 -12.60
CA GLN A 24 0.89 23.09 -13.88
C GLN A 24 -0.02 24.28 -14.17
N SER A 25 0.57 25.37 -14.65
CA SER A 25 -0.15 26.50 -15.26
C SER A 25 0.14 26.56 -16.78
N ALA A 26 -0.66 25.78 -17.54
CA ALA A 26 -1.19 25.95 -18.92
C ALA A 26 -0.24 26.34 -20.12
N PRO A 27 -0.73 26.40 -21.38
CA PRO A 27 -0.89 25.30 -22.36
C PRO A 27 -0.10 25.52 -23.69
N PRO A 28 -0.22 24.64 -24.70
CA PRO A 28 -0.75 25.15 -25.97
C PRO A 28 -1.78 24.25 -26.68
N THR A 29 -2.61 24.96 -27.44
CA THR A 29 -3.59 24.57 -28.45
C THR A 29 -3.05 23.54 -29.44
N ASP A 30 -3.85 22.51 -29.77
CA ASP A 30 -3.94 22.11 -31.18
C ASP A 30 -5.29 21.47 -31.52
N ARG A 31 -5.73 21.74 -32.76
CA ARG A 31 -6.99 21.30 -33.34
C ARG A 31 -6.86 19.88 -33.89
N SER A 32 -7.92 19.08 -33.74
CA SER A 32 -8.59 18.49 -34.91
C SER A 32 -9.97 17.95 -34.53
N PRO A 33 -11.04 18.40 -35.20
CA PRO A 33 -12.40 17.91 -34.98
C PRO A 33 -12.52 16.45 -35.41
N SER A 34 -13.09 15.65 -34.53
CA SER A 34 -13.96 14.52 -34.87
C SER A 34 -15.01 14.97 -35.88
N ASP A 35 -14.95 14.47 -37.10
CA ASP A 35 -16.08 14.33 -38.03
C ASP A 35 -15.61 13.53 -39.25
N GLU A 36 -15.76 12.21 -39.23
CA GLU A 36 -16.12 11.48 -40.44
C GLU A 36 -16.66 10.06 -40.11
N ALA A 37 -17.82 9.80 -40.71
CA ALA A 37 -18.46 8.50 -40.95
C ALA A 37 -19.25 7.83 -39.80
N SER A 38 -20.49 8.31 -39.65
CA SER A 38 -21.62 7.47 -39.26
C SER A 38 -21.92 6.39 -40.30
N GLU A 39 -22.35 5.24 -39.78
CA GLU A 39 -23.25 4.22 -40.33
C GLU A 39 -23.63 4.25 -41.82
N THR A 40 -23.47 3.10 -42.46
CA THR A 40 -24.50 2.59 -43.39
C THR A 40 -24.65 1.08 -43.20
N ALA A 41 -25.91 0.67 -43.14
CA ALA A 41 -26.43 -0.62 -42.77
C ALA A 41 -26.26 -1.70 -43.86
N GLN A 42 -26.22 -2.96 -43.37
CA GLN A 42 -26.85 -4.18 -43.90
C GLN A 42 -26.68 -4.56 -45.38
N GLU A 43 -26.11 -5.75 -45.61
CA GLU A 43 -26.82 -6.82 -46.33
C GLU A 43 -26.29 -8.22 -45.94
N SER A 44 -27.21 -9.12 -45.62
CA SER A 44 -27.00 -10.56 -45.46
C SER A 44 -27.49 -11.25 -46.73
N PRO A 45 -26.87 -12.38 -47.13
CA PRO A 45 -27.74 -13.49 -47.49
C PRO A 45 -27.23 -14.84 -46.98
N GLY A 46 -28.03 -15.48 -46.13
CA GLY A 46 -28.50 -16.83 -46.44
C GLY A 46 -27.76 -18.04 -45.86
N LYS A 47 -28.58 -18.89 -45.22
CA LYS A 47 -28.57 -20.37 -45.19
C LYS A 47 -27.97 -21.07 -43.95
N GLN A 48 -28.89 -21.52 -43.07
CA GLN A 48 -28.79 -22.62 -42.10
C GLN A 48 -28.39 -23.97 -42.77
N PRO A 49 -27.98 -25.05 -42.06
CA PRO A 49 -28.28 -25.39 -40.66
C PRO A 49 -27.14 -26.03 -39.80
N GLN A 50 -27.19 -25.75 -38.49
CA GLN A 50 -27.04 -26.72 -37.39
C GLN A 50 -25.74 -27.56 -37.27
N GLN A 51 -24.92 -27.23 -36.26
CA GLN A 51 -24.18 -28.23 -35.49
C GLN A 51 -24.32 -27.94 -33.99
N VAL A 52 -24.93 -28.88 -33.28
CA VAL A 52 -24.78 -29.03 -31.83
C VAL A 52 -23.41 -29.67 -31.62
N SER A 53 -22.44 -28.86 -31.20
CA SER A 53 -21.12 -29.31 -30.76
C SER A 53 -20.87 -28.70 -29.38
N ASN A 54 -21.27 -29.47 -28.39
CA ASN A 54 -20.58 -29.66 -27.13
C ASN A 54 -19.07 -29.32 -27.18
N GLU A 55 -18.62 -28.73 -26.06
CA GLU A 55 -17.26 -28.49 -25.59
C GLU A 55 -16.70 -27.06 -25.72
N THR A 56 -16.54 -26.46 -24.54
CA THR A 56 -15.48 -25.52 -24.13
C THR A 56 -15.50 -24.13 -24.75
N GLY A 57 -16.15 -23.22 -24.04
CA GLY A 57 -16.03 -21.78 -24.23
C GLY A 57 -15.81 -21.06 -22.90
N ILE A 58 -14.91 -21.54 -22.04
CA ILE A 58 -14.28 -20.62 -21.08
C ILE A 58 -13.27 -19.82 -21.90
N THR A 59 -13.76 -18.85 -22.66
CA THR A 59 -12.92 -17.73 -23.06
C THR A 59 -12.38 -17.14 -21.76
N PRO A 60 -11.05 -17.02 -21.56
CA PRO A 60 -10.56 -16.05 -20.61
C PRO A 60 -10.92 -14.70 -21.21
N GLU A 61 -12.13 -14.23 -20.89
CA GLU A 61 -12.49 -12.83 -21.07
C GLU A 61 -11.41 -12.04 -20.33
N ASN A 62 -10.58 -11.38 -21.12
CA ASN A 62 -9.53 -10.50 -20.64
C ASN A 62 -10.19 -9.37 -19.85
N GLY A 63 -10.27 -9.56 -18.54
CA GLY A 63 -10.84 -8.63 -17.58
C GLY A 63 -11.26 -9.45 -16.38
N ALA A 64 -10.52 -9.35 -15.27
CA ALA A 64 -11.05 -9.88 -14.01
C ALA A 64 -12.49 -9.34 -13.85
N PRO A 65 -13.51 -10.19 -13.61
CA PRO A 65 -14.89 -9.74 -13.48
C PRO A 65 -14.92 -8.57 -12.51
N GLN A 66 -15.64 -7.49 -12.84
CA GLN A 66 -15.74 -6.33 -11.94
C GLN A 66 -16.18 -6.75 -10.53
N ASP A 67 -16.95 -7.84 -10.46
CA ASP A 67 -17.34 -8.53 -9.24
C ASP A 67 -16.15 -8.95 -8.36
N VAL A 68 -15.06 -9.45 -8.95
CA VAL A 68 -13.87 -9.91 -8.19
C VAL A 68 -13.15 -8.73 -7.53
N GLN A 69 -12.99 -7.60 -8.23
CA GLN A 69 -12.36 -6.41 -7.65
C GLN A 69 -13.20 -5.83 -6.51
N ILE A 70 -14.52 -5.81 -6.67
CA ILE A 70 -15.46 -5.37 -5.64
C ILE A 70 -15.40 -6.32 -4.43
N ILE A 71 -15.35 -7.64 -4.64
CA ILE A 71 -15.19 -8.63 -3.58
C ILE A 71 -13.86 -8.45 -2.84
N LEU A 72 -12.74 -8.22 -3.54
CA LEU A 72 -11.44 -7.97 -2.91
C LEU A 72 -11.42 -6.67 -2.09
N LEU A 73 -12.09 -5.62 -2.56
CA LEU A 73 -12.24 -4.39 -1.78
C LEU A 73 -13.12 -4.60 -0.54
N ILE A 74 -14.29 -5.23 -0.68
CA ILE A 74 -15.20 -5.49 0.45
C ILE A 74 -14.53 -6.40 1.47
N SER A 75 -13.86 -7.46 1.04
CA SER A 75 -13.12 -8.36 1.93
C SER A 75 -11.94 -7.65 2.61
N GLY A 76 -11.12 -6.89 1.87
CA GLY A 76 -10.02 -6.11 2.44
C GLY A 76 -10.50 -5.08 3.46
N LEU A 77 -11.61 -4.38 3.18
CA LEU A 77 -12.23 -3.44 4.10
C LEU A 77 -12.78 -4.15 5.35
N THR A 78 -13.42 -5.31 5.17
CA THR A 78 -13.94 -6.12 6.28
C THR A 78 -12.80 -6.56 7.20
N ILE A 79 -11.71 -7.10 6.64
CA ILE A 79 -10.52 -7.50 7.40
C ILE A 79 -9.91 -6.29 8.12
N PHE A 80 -9.82 -5.14 7.44
CA PHE A 80 -9.31 -3.90 8.03
C PHE A 80 -10.13 -3.46 9.26
N VAL A 81 -11.45 -3.38 9.13
CA VAL A 81 -12.35 -2.97 10.23
C VAL A 81 -12.27 -3.97 11.38
N LEU A 82 -12.32 -5.27 11.10
CA LEU A 82 -12.19 -6.30 12.13
C LEU A 82 -10.83 -6.25 12.83
N ALA A 83 -9.73 -6.03 12.10
CA ALA A 83 -8.40 -5.89 12.67
C ALA A 83 -8.29 -4.67 13.60
N VAL A 84 -8.92 -3.53 13.24
CA VAL A 84 -8.96 -2.35 14.11
C VAL A 84 -9.75 -2.63 15.39
N LEU A 85 -10.94 -3.23 15.29
CA LEU A 85 -11.75 -3.58 16.45
C LEU A 85 -11.01 -4.53 17.40
N VAL A 86 -10.37 -5.58 16.85
CA VAL A 86 -9.54 -6.50 17.62
C VAL A 86 -8.35 -5.77 18.26
N GLY A 87 -7.68 -4.87 17.52
CA GLY A 87 -6.57 -4.07 18.04
C GLY A 87 -6.95 -3.21 19.25
N LEU A 88 -8.11 -2.54 19.19
CA LEU A 88 -8.63 -1.71 20.29
C LEU A 88 -8.92 -2.55 21.54
N GLU A 89 -9.55 -3.71 21.36
CA GLU A 89 -9.89 -4.62 22.45
C GLU A 89 -8.62 -5.20 23.12
N VAL A 90 -7.62 -5.57 22.33
CA VAL A 90 -6.35 -6.12 22.81
C VAL A 90 -5.57 -5.08 23.62
N ILE A 91 -5.42 -3.86 23.10
CA ILE A 91 -4.65 -2.79 23.77
C ILE A 91 -5.32 -2.37 25.08
N SER A 92 -6.67 -2.34 25.12
CA SER A 92 -7.43 -1.94 26.31
C SER A 92 -7.28 -2.90 27.50
N LYS A 93 -6.81 -4.13 27.26
CA LYS A 93 -6.65 -5.19 28.28
C LYS A 93 -5.23 -5.31 28.82
N VAL A 94 -4.29 -4.46 28.39
CA VAL A 94 -2.89 -4.54 28.82
C VAL A 94 -2.68 -3.77 30.13
N PRO A 95 -1.97 -4.33 31.14
CA PRO A 95 -1.68 -3.62 32.38
C PRO A 95 -0.71 -2.45 32.15
N THR A 96 -0.82 -1.41 32.97
CA THR A 96 -0.07 -0.13 32.83
C THR A 96 1.44 -0.27 32.79
N MET A 97 1.98 -1.30 33.44
CA MET A 97 3.42 -1.61 33.44
C MET A 97 3.95 -2.01 32.05
N LEU A 98 3.08 -2.49 31.16
CA LEU A 98 3.44 -2.91 29.81
C LEU A 98 3.16 -1.84 28.75
N HIS A 99 2.63 -0.66 29.09
CA HIS A 99 2.43 0.41 28.11
C HIS A 99 3.74 0.86 27.44
N PRO A 100 4.85 1.09 28.17
CA PRO A 100 6.11 1.49 27.52
C PRO A 100 6.72 0.39 26.62
N PRO A 101 6.78 -0.88 27.04
CA PRO A 101 7.15 -1.98 26.14
C PRO A 101 6.22 -2.10 24.93
N LEU A 102 4.92 -1.93 25.10
CA LEU A 102 3.93 -2.01 24.02
C LEU A 102 4.06 -0.85 23.03
N MET A 103 4.36 0.36 23.53
CA MET A 103 4.65 1.54 22.71
C MET A 103 5.89 1.33 21.83
N SER A 104 6.94 0.69 22.36
CA SER A 104 8.11 0.29 21.57
C SER A 104 7.79 -0.86 20.62
N GLY A 105 6.97 -1.82 21.06
CA GLY A 105 6.58 -2.98 20.27
C GLY A 105 5.75 -2.61 19.04
N SER A 106 4.82 -1.65 19.14
CA SER A 106 4.05 -1.18 17.98
C SER A 106 4.93 -0.48 16.94
N ASN A 107 6.01 0.17 17.36
CA ASN A 107 7.03 0.68 16.45
C ASN A 107 7.73 -0.46 15.68
N ALA A 108 8.04 -1.58 16.33
CA ALA A 108 8.61 -2.75 15.66
C ALA A 108 7.64 -3.39 14.64
N ILE A 109 6.33 -3.41 14.96
CA ILE A 109 5.29 -3.95 14.07
C ILE A 109 5.15 -3.09 12.79
N SER A 110 5.39 -1.78 12.87
CA SER A 110 5.43 -0.91 11.68
C SER A 110 6.52 -1.30 10.67
N GLY A 111 7.46 -2.16 11.07
CA GLY A 111 8.48 -2.77 10.22
C GLY A 111 7.93 -3.64 9.08
N ILE A 112 6.61 -3.88 9.01
CA ILE A 112 5.92 -4.47 7.84
C ILE A 112 6.24 -3.72 6.53
N THR A 113 6.67 -2.46 6.63
CA THR A 113 7.22 -1.66 5.52
C THR A 113 8.33 -2.37 4.73
N VAL A 114 9.05 -3.33 5.32
CA VAL A 114 10.01 -4.21 4.61
C VAL A 114 9.37 -4.88 3.40
N VAL A 115 8.13 -5.36 3.53
CA VAL A 115 7.43 -6.03 2.43
C VAL A 115 7.25 -5.07 1.25
N GLY A 116 6.83 -3.83 1.52
CA GLY A 116 6.70 -2.79 0.50
C GLY A 116 8.05 -2.44 -0.14
N ALA A 117 9.10 -2.31 0.67
CA ALA A 117 10.45 -2.01 0.18
C ALA A 117 10.99 -3.12 -0.74
N LEU A 118 10.76 -4.39 -0.40
CA LEU A 118 11.15 -5.54 -1.23
C LEU A 118 10.39 -5.57 -2.56
N LEU A 119 9.07 -5.30 -2.54
CA LEU A 119 8.25 -5.24 -3.75
C LEU A 119 8.75 -4.15 -4.72
N VAL A 120 9.00 -2.94 -4.21
CA VAL A 120 9.47 -1.81 -5.04
C VAL A 120 10.89 -2.04 -5.57
N THR A 121 11.77 -2.64 -4.75
CA THR A 121 13.14 -2.96 -5.18
C THR A 121 13.14 -4.01 -6.30
N GLY A 122 12.26 -5.00 -6.23
CA GLY A 122 12.15 -6.07 -7.21
C GLY A 122 11.66 -5.63 -8.60
N THR A 123 11.03 -4.45 -8.70
CA THR A 123 10.47 -3.91 -9.94
C THR A 123 11.31 -2.79 -10.57
N GLY A 124 12.47 -2.46 -10.00
CA GLY A 124 13.24 -1.28 -10.38
C GLY A 124 14.12 -1.47 -11.63
N ASP A 125 13.60 -1.15 -12.81
CA ASP A 125 14.36 -1.21 -14.08
C ASP A 125 15.41 -0.08 -14.24
N SER A 126 15.33 0.96 -13.40
CA SER A 126 16.24 2.11 -13.43
C SER A 126 17.29 2.05 -12.33
N LEU A 127 18.49 2.56 -12.61
CA LEU A 127 19.57 2.67 -11.61
C LEU A 127 19.13 3.47 -10.36
N ILE A 128 18.37 4.54 -10.56
CA ILE A 128 17.79 5.33 -9.46
C ILE A 128 16.80 4.50 -8.65
N GLY A 129 15.94 3.71 -9.30
CA GLY A 129 14.95 2.86 -8.64
C GLY A 129 15.61 1.77 -7.80
N SER A 130 16.66 1.14 -8.32
CA SER A 130 17.46 0.15 -7.60
C SER A 130 18.16 0.77 -6.37
N LEU A 131 18.71 1.98 -6.50
CA LEU A 131 19.38 2.67 -5.39
C LEU A 131 18.39 3.04 -4.27
N LEU A 132 17.25 3.63 -4.64
CA LEU A 132 16.19 4.00 -3.71
C LEU A 132 15.54 2.78 -3.07
N GLY A 133 15.33 1.70 -3.83
CA GLY A 133 14.82 0.42 -3.30
C GLY A 133 15.77 -0.17 -2.26
N THR A 134 17.07 -0.22 -2.57
CA THR A 134 18.08 -0.71 -1.62
C THR A 134 18.12 0.14 -0.34
N LEU A 135 18.05 1.47 -0.46
CA LEU A 135 17.91 2.36 0.71
C LEU A 135 16.62 2.11 1.48
N ALA A 136 15.49 1.93 0.79
CA ALA A 136 14.20 1.63 1.42
C ALA A 136 14.27 0.33 2.23
N VAL A 137 14.93 -0.71 1.71
CA VAL A 137 15.13 -1.98 2.44
C VAL A 137 15.99 -1.77 3.69
N ILE A 138 17.09 -1.01 3.60
CA ILE A 138 17.95 -0.70 4.76
C ILE A 138 17.17 0.05 5.84
N LEU A 139 16.40 1.07 5.45
CA LEU A 139 15.57 1.86 6.37
C LEU A 139 14.49 0.98 7.03
N ALA A 140 13.83 0.13 6.24
CA ALA A 140 12.80 -0.76 6.74
C ALA A 140 13.38 -1.83 7.70
N MET A 141 14.55 -2.38 7.37
CA MET A 141 15.26 -3.32 8.26
C MET A 141 15.71 -2.67 9.56
N THR A 142 16.11 -1.40 9.54
CA THR A 142 16.46 -0.63 10.74
C THR A 142 15.26 -0.44 11.66
N ASN A 143 14.07 -0.20 11.09
CA ASN A 143 12.82 -0.10 11.86
C ASN A 143 12.48 -1.45 12.55
N VAL A 144 12.56 -2.56 11.81
CA VAL A 144 12.35 -3.91 12.34
C VAL A 144 13.35 -4.22 13.46
N THR A 145 14.64 -4.21 13.17
CA THR A 145 15.68 -4.63 14.11
C THR A 145 15.81 -3.69 15.31
N GLY A 146 15.72 -2.38 15.08
CA GLY A 146 15.73 -1.38 16.15
C GLY A 146 14.52 -1.51 17.07
N GLY A 147 13.31 -1.68 16.51
CA GLY A 147 12.09 -1.85 17.29
C GLY A 147 12.12 -3.10 18.17
N PHE A 148 12.56 -4.25 17.63
CA PHE A 148 12.66 -5.49 18.40
C PHE A 148 13.76 -5.45 19.46
N MET A 149 14.92 -4.84 19.16
CA MET A 149 16.03 -4.73 20.11
C MET A 149 15.66 -3.89 21.35
N VAL A 150 15.00 -2.74 21.13
CA VAL A 150 14.55 -1.87 22.23
C VAL A 150 13.47 -2.57 23.05
N THR A 151 12.50 -3.21 22.39
CA THR A 151 11.43 -3.95 23.06
C THR A 151 11.99 -5.11 23.89
N HIS A 152 12.95 -5.87 23.36
CA HIS A 152 13.63 -6.94 24.09
C HIS A 152 14.34 -6.43 25.35
N ARG A 153 15.04 -5.30 25.26
CA ARG A 153 15.70 -4.67 26.42
C ARG A 153 14.68 -4.25 27.47
N MET A 154 13.55 -3.67 27.07
CA MET A 154 12.47 -3.29 27.98
C MET A 154 11.85 -4.50 28.67
N LEU A 155 11.57 -5.58 27.91
CA LEU A 155 10.98 -6.81 28.43
C LEU A 155 11.94 -7.62 29.31
N SER A 156 13.26 -7.50 29.12
CA SER A 156 14.26 -8.18 29.95
C SER A 156 14.18 -7.80 31.43
N THR A 157 13.66 -6.60 31.75
CA THR A 157 13.48 -6.10 33.11
C THR A 157 12.34 -6.79 33.86
N PHE A 158 11.43 -7.47 33.14
CA PHE A 158 10.32 -8.23 33.73
C PHE A 158 10.66 -9.71 33.97
N GLN A 159 11.83 -10.17 33.51
CA GLN A 159 12.29 -11.52 33.78
C GLN A 159 12.72 -11.60 35.24
N LYS A 160 12.01 -12.42 36.02
CA LYS A 160 12.45 -12.76 37.39
C LYS A 160 13.82 -13.43 37.31
N LYS A 161 14.74 -12.96 38.15
CA LYS A 161 16.01 -13.65 38.40
C LYS A 161 15.78 -14.99 39.07
#